data_AF-A0A351L5Q3-F1
#
_entry.id   AF-A0A351L5Q3-F1
#
_cell.length_a   1.000
_cell.length_b   1.000
_cell.length_c   1.000
_cell.angle_alpha   90.00
_cell.angle_beta   90.00
_cell.angle_gamma   90.00
#
_symmetry.space_group_name_H-M   'P 1'
#
loop_
_entity.id
_entity.type
_entity.pdbx_description
1 polymer ?
#
loop_
_entity_poly.entity_id
_entity_poly.type
_entity_poly.pdbx_seq_one_letter_code
_entity_poly.pdbx_strand_id
1 'polypeptide(L)' 'MTQATATIGLPMLQKGSAGDAVRILQRLLTFQGFTTTVDGQFGSKTEVQVKAFQKARKLKEDGIVGSKSWRELSELS' A
#
# COMPACT_ATOMS: atom_id res chain seq x y z
N MET A 1 34.05 8.75 -4.03
CA MET A 1 33.11 9.19 -2.98
C MET A 1 31.87 9.74 -3.65
N THR A 2 30.76 9.01 -3.69
CA THR A 2 29.43 9.56 -3.97
C THR A 2 28.41 8.63 -3.32
N GLN A 3 27.63 9.18 -2.40
CA GLN A 3 26.67 8.45 -1.57
C GLN A 3 25.46 8.02 -2.40
N ALA A 4 25.11 6.74 -2.35
CA ALA A 4 23.78 6.29 -2.72
C ALA A 4 22.80 6.77 -1.64
N THR A 5 22.04 7.82 -1.92
CA THR A 5 20.95 8.27 -1.06
C THR A 5 19.85 7.20 -1.08
N ALA A 6 19.86 6.29 -0.12
CA ALA A 6 18.69 5.49 0.20
C ALA A 6 17.66 6.41 0.87
N THR A 7 16.92 7.18 0.07
CA THR A 7 15.58 7.59 0.48
C THR A 7 14.87 6.31 0.90
N ILE A 8 14.27 6.26 2.08
CA ILE A 8 13.36 5.18 2.47
C ILE A 8 12.11 5.33 1.58
N GLY A 9 12.25 5.03 0.29
CA GLY A 9 11.21 5.10 -0.71
C GLY A 9 10.42 3.82 -0.59
N LEU A 10 9.27 3.91 0.08
CA LEU A 10 8.35 2.78 0.15
C LEU A 10 8.04 2.31 -1.29
N PRO A 11 8.13 0.99 -1.56
CA PRO A 11 8.06 0.48 -2.92
C PRO A 11 6.67 0.75 -3.51
N MET A 12 6.63 0.97 -4.83
CA MET A 12 5.36 1.00 -5.55
C MET A 12 4.79 -0.42 -5.60
N LEU A 13 3.61 -0.61 -5.02
CA LEU A 13 2.93 -1.91 -5.01
C LEU A 13 1.69 -1.87 -5.89
N GLN A 14 1.45 -2.94 -6.64
CA GLN A 14 0.29 -3.12 -7.49
C GLN A 14 -0.05 -4.61 -7.61
N LYS A 15 -1.12 -4.94 -8.33
CA LYS A 15 -1.48 -6.32 -8.60
C LYS A 15 -0.29 -7.10 -9.18
N GLY A 16 0.01 -8.26 -8.60
CA GLY A 16 1.17 -9.09 -8.95
C GLY A 16 2.42 -8.82 -8.10
N SER A 17 2.49 -7.72 -7.34
CA SER A 17 3.54 -7.53 -6.33
C SER A 17 3.44 -8.59 -5.23
N ALA A 18 4.59 -8.96 -4.65
CA ALA A 18 4.65 -9.90 -3.53
C ALA A 18 5.78 -9.54 -2.56
N GLY A 19 5.73 -10.12 -1.35
CA GLY A 19 6.76 -10.00 -0.32
C GLY A 19 6.32 -9.19 0.91
N ASP A 20 7.29 -8.86 1.78
CA ASP A 20 6.99 -8.25 3.08
C ASP A 20 6.37 -6.86 2.98
N ALA A 21 6.72 -6.08 1.96
CA ALA A 21 6.06 -4.80 1.70
C ALA A 21 4.55 -4.96 1.46
N VAL A 22 4.14 -6.04 0.78
CA VAL A 22 2.71 -6.34 0.58
C VAL A 22 2.05 -6.77 1.88
N ARG A 23 2.73 -7.54 2.74
CA ARG A 23 2.20 -7.89 4.07
C ARG A 23 1.97 -6.65 4.92
N ILE A 24 2.90 -5.70 4.89
CA ILE A 24 2.79 -4.42 5.59
C ILE A 24 1.57 -3.66 5.06
N LEU A 25 1.43 -3.52 3.75
CA LEU A 25 0.26 -2.91 3.12
C LEU A 25 -1.05 -3.58 3.59
N GLN A 26 -1.14 -4.91 3.51
CA GLN A 26 -2.34 -5.67 3.87
C GLN A 26 -2.72 -5.48 5.35
N ARG A 27 -1.73 -5.41 6.25
CA ARG A 27 -1.96 -5.11 7.67
C ARG A 27 -2.47 -3.69 7.87
N LEU A 28 -1.86 -2.70 7.22
CA LEU A 28 -2.29 -1.30 7.33
C LEU A 28 -3.70 -1.09 6.77
N LEU A 29 -4.03 -1.69 5.63
CA LEU A 29 -5.38 -1.68 5.08
C LEU A 29 -6.37 -2.27 6.07
N THR A 30 -6.06 -3.43 6.64
CA THR A 30 -6.94 -4.08 7.64
C THR A 30 -7.11 -3.23 8.89
N PHE A 31 -6.05 -2.59 9.37
CA PHE A 31 -6.10 -1.66 10.51
C PHE A 31 -6.99 -0.44 10.24
N GLN A 32 -6.99 0.05 8.99
CA GLN A 32 -7.83 1.16 8.53
C GLN A 32 -9.29 0.72 8.21
N GLY A 33 -9.67 -0.53 8.48
CA GLY A 33 -11.00 -1.07 8.23
C GLY A 33 -11.22 -1.67 6.83
N PHE A 34 -10.18 -1.69 5.99
CA PHE A 34 -10.19 -2.30 4.65
C PHE A 34 -9.60 -3.71 4.72
N THR A 35 -10.32 -4.63 5.35
CA THR A 35 -9.85 -6.00 5.61
C THR A 35 -9.50 -6.76 4.34
N THR A 36 -8.29 -7.34 4.31
CA THR A 36 -7.82 -8.25 3.26
C THR A 36 -6.99 -9.38 3.88
N THR A 37 -6.76 -10.45 3.13
CA THR A 37 -5.86 -11.53 3.57
C THR A 37 -4.42 -11.01 3.63
N VAL A 38 -3.72 -11.25 4.74
CA VAL A 38 -2.30 -10.90 4.92
C VAL A 38 -1.41 -12.08 4.52
N ASP A 39 -1.33 -12.36 3.23
CA ASP A 39 -0.53 -13.46 2.66
C ASP A 39 0.79 -12.98 2.03
N GLY A 40 0.97 -11.67 1.87
CA GLY A 40 2.09 -11.08 1.16
C GLY A 40 1.97 -11.14 -0.36
N GLN A 41 0.76 -11.39 -0.89
CA GLN A 41 0.46 -11.40 -2.31
C GLN A 41 -0.55 -10.31 -2.66
N PHE A 42 -0.16 -9.44 -3.59
CA PHE A 42 -1.05 -8.39 -4.06
C PHE A 42 -1.96 -8.97 -5.16
N GLY A 43 -2.97 -9.73 -4.73
CA GLY A 43 -4.01 -10.26 -5.60
C GLY A 43 -5.18 -9.29 -5.82
N SER A 44 -6.19 -9.74 -6.57
CA SER A 44 -7.39 -8.95 -6.87
C SER A 44 -8.14 -8.49 -5.62
N LYS A 45 -8.12 -9.29 -4.53
CA LYS A 45 -8.75 -8.89 -3.25
C LYS A 45 -8.04 -7.69 -2.63
N THR A 46 -6.70 -7.72 -2.56
CA THR A 46 -5.90 -6.58 -2.09
C THR A 46 -6.12 -5.35 -2.95
N GLU A 47 -6.19 -5.51 -4.28
CA GLU A 47 -6.47 -4.40 -5.21
C GLU A 47 -7.81 -3.71 -4.95
N VAL A 48 -8.87 -4.47 -4.74
CA VAL A 48 -10.21 -3.93 -4.42
C VAL A 48 -10.16 -3.10 -3.13
N GLN A 49 -9.47 -3.61 -2.10
CA GLN A 49 -9.34 -2.91 -0.83
C GLN A 49 -8.46 -1.66 -0.93
N VAL A 50 -7.41 -1.68 -1.75
CA VAL A 50 -6.60 -0.48 -2.05
C VAL A 50 -7.44 0.57 -2.74
N LYS A 51 -8.24 0.22 -3.75
CA LYS A 51 -9.11 1.18 -4.44
C LYS A 51 -10.16 1.75 -3.50
N ALA A 52 -10.77 0.92 -2.64
CA ALA A 52 -11.72 1.37 -1.62
C ALA A 52 -11.06 2.36 -0.63
N PHE A 53 -9.84 2.06 -0.18
CA PHE A 53 -9.06 2.97 0.67
C PHE A 53 -8.74 4.29 -0.04
N GLN A 54 -8.26 4.23 -1.28
CA GLN A 54 -7.96 5.40 -2.09
C GLN A 54 -9.20 6.29 -2.25
N LYS A 55 -10.36 5.69 -2.54
CA LYS A 55 -11.64 6.40 -2.62
C LYS A 55 -11.98 7.10 -1.31
N ALA A 56 -11.88 6.40 -0.18
CA ALA A 56 -12.19 6.94 1.14
C ALA A 56 -11.29 8.12 1.52
N ARG A 57 -10.01 8.07 1.09
CA ARG A 57 -9.03 9.14 1.29
C ARG A 57 -9.02 10.19 0.17
N LYS A 58 -9.98 10.15 -0.76
CA LYS A 58 -10.06 11.06 -1.92
C LYS A 58 -8.78 11.09 -2.78
N LEU A 59 -8.08 9.96 -2.82
CA LEU A 59 -6.97 9.71 -3.73
C LEU A 59 -7.48 9.19 -5.08
N LYS A 60 -6.59 9.11 -6.06
CA LYS A 60 -6.87 8.44 -7.34
C LYS A 60 -7.06 6.93 -7.10
N GLU A 61 -8.20 6.39 -7.51
CA GLU A 61 -8.59 4.96 -7.35
C GLU A 61 -7.92 4.04 -8.39
N ASP A 62 -6.61 4.16 -8.58
CA ASP A 62 -5.87 3.38 -9.59
C ASP A 62 -5.46 1.98 -9.11
N GLY A 63 -5.61 1.67 -7.82
CA GLY A 63 -5.19 0.40 -7.24
C GLY A 63 -3.67 0.27 -7.06
N ILE A 64 -2.93 1.37 -7.21
CA ILE A 64 -1.48 1.43 -7.10
C ILE A 64 -1.10 2.14 -5.81
N VAL A 65 -0.29 1.47 -4.98
CA VAL A 65 0.21 2.03 -3.73
C VAL A 65 1.56 2.68 -3.99
N GLY A 66 1.51 3.97 -4.33
CA GLY A 66 2.68 4.86 -4.40
C GLY A 66 2.88 5.68 -3.12
N SER A 67 3.79 6.64 -3.18
CA SER A 67 4.16 7.49 -2.03
C SER A 67 2.98 8.19 -1.35
N LYS A 68 1.98 8.66 -2.12
CA LYS A 68 0.76 9.27 -1.58
C LYS A 68 -0.09 8.28 -0.79
N SER A 69 -0.36 7.10 -1.36
CA SER A 69 -1.10 6.04 -0.68
C SER A 69 -0.39 5.60 0.59
N TRP A 70 0.93 5.44 0.53
CA TRP A 70 1.75 5.11 1.69
C TRP A 70 1.68 6.15 2.80
N ARG A 71 1.75 7.43 2.44
CA ARG A 71 1.60 8.52 3.40
C ARG A 71 0.26 8.43 4.13
N GLU A 72 -0.85 8.34 3.40
CA GLU A 72 -2.20 8.23 3.98
C GLU A 72 -2.40 6.96 4.82
N LEU A 73 -1.73 5.86 4.49
CA LEU A 73 -1.76 4.63 5.30
C LEU A 73 -0.96 4.77 6.61
N SER A 74 0.09 5.60 6.60
CA SER A 74 1.00 5.81 7.72
C SER A 74 0.60 6.97 8.64
N GLU A 75 -0.20 7.93 8.17
CA GLU A 75 -0.74 8.99 9.01
C GLU A 75 -1.84 8.42 9.92
N LEU A 76 -1.42 7.91 11.06
CA LEU A 76 -2.22 7.69 12.26
C LEU A 76 -2.54 9.07 12.86
N SER A 77 -3.69 9.65 12.52
CA SER A 77 -4.27 10.78 13.27
C SER A 77 -5.04 10.29 14.48
#